data_AF-A0A6G2QFG7-F1
#
_entry.id   AF-A0A6G2QFG7-F1
#
_cell.length_a   1.000
_cell.length_b   1.000
_cell.length_c   1.000
_cell.angle_alpha   90.00
_cell.angle_beta   90.00
_cell.angle_gamma   90.00
#
_symmetry.space_group_name_H-M   'P 1'
#
loop_
_entity.id
_entity.type
_entity.pdbx_description
1 polymer ?
#
loop_
_entity_poly.entity_id
_entity_poly.type
_entity_poly.pdbx_seq_one_letter_code
_entity_poly.pdbx_strand_id
1 'polypeptide(L)'
;DLWIPAALVLFGAGSFLGVTLAGRLSDRRPHLVVAVGGPSALIGWSALALLADRPPALLALVFVLGALSFALGGTLITRVLYEAAGAPTMAGSYATAALNAGAAVGPLAAGATLGGPAGELGPLWTSAFLVLVTLLVAYPLRAALTGGRADEALR
;
A
#
# COMPACT_ATOMS: atom_id res chain seq x y z
N ASP A 1 -15.63 -21.24 -14.98
CA ASP A 1 -15.97 -19.90 -14.45
C ASP A 1 -14.88 -18.88 -14.73
N LEU A 2 -15.22 -17.77 -15.40
CA LEU A 2 -14.28 -16.70 -15.82
C LEU A 2 -14.09 -15.59 -14.77
N TRP A 3 -14.66 -15.76 -13.57
CA TRP A 3 -14.66 -14.74 -12.52
C TRP A 3 -13.27 -14.43 -11.96
N ILE A 4 -12.44 -15.45 -11.75
CA ILE A 4 -11.07 -15.27 -11.27
C ILE A 4 -10.22 -14.50 -12.31
N PRO A 5 -10.17 -14.91 -13.61
CA PRO A 5 -9.52 -14.11 -14.64
C PRO A 5 -10.03 -12.67 -14.72
N ALA A 6 -11.35 -12.45 -14.66
CA ALA A 6 -11.92 -11.10 -14.71
C ALA A 6 -11.47 -10.24 -13.52
N ALA A 7 -11.47 -10.79 -12.30
CA ALA A 7 -10.97 -10.10 -11.11
C ALA A 7 -9.47 -9.76 -11.23
N LEU A 8 -8.66 -10.67 -11.75
CA LEU A 8 -7.22 -10.44 -11.98
C LEU A 8 -6.97 -9.36 -13.05
N VAL A 9 -7.76 -9.33 -14.13
CA VAL A 9 -7.69 -8.27 -15.14
C VAL A 9 -8.06 -6.92 -14.54
N LEU A 10 -9.12 -6.85 -13.73
CA LEU A 10 -9.50 -5.63 -13.03
C LEU A 10 -8.43 -5.18 -12.03
N PHE A 11 -7.87 -6.10 -11.26
CA PHE A 11 -6.75 -5.81 -10.37
C PHE A 11 -5.56 -5.26 -11.15
N GLY A 12 -5.19 -5.88 -12.27
CA GLY A 12 -4.11 -5.44 -13.14
C GLY A 12 -4.37 -4.05 -13.74
N ALA A 13 -5.58 -3.80 -14.24
CA ALA A 13 -5.99 -2.49 -14.77
C ALA A 13 -5.93 -1.40 -13.69
N GLY A 14 -6.42 -1.70 -12.49
CA GLY A 14 -6.31 -0.81 -11.33
C GLY A 14 -4.87 -0.53 -10.98
N SER A 15 -4.04 -1.56 -10.87
CA SER A 15 -2.61 -1.47 -10.56
C SER A 15 -1.86 -0.60 -11.58
N PHE A 16 -2.10 -0.80 -12.86
CA PHE A 16 -1.54 0.00 -13.94
C PHE A 16 -1.93 1.48 -13.83
N LEU A 17 -3.21 1.76 -13.57
CA LEU A 17 -3.71 3.11 -13.34
C LEU A 17 -3.02 3.73 -12.11
N GLY A 18 -2.90 2.96 -11.03
CA GLY A 18 -2.24 3.35 -9.78
C GLY A 18 -0.80 3.81 -9.98
N VAL A 19 0.04 3.00 -10.63
CA VAL A 19 1.43 3.36 -10.93
C VAL A 19 1.49 4.59 -11.85
N THR A 20 0.63 4.65 -12.87
CA THR A 20 0.59 5.77 -13.82
C THR A 20 0.23 7.09 -13.12
N LEU A 21 -0.76 7.06 -12.22
CA LEU A 21 -1.14 8.23 -11.44
C LEU A 21 -0.08 8.61 -10.41
N ALA A 22 0.53 7.62 -9.74
CA ALA A 22 1.63 7.88 -8.81
C ALA A 22 2.80 8.55 -9.51
N GLY A 23 3.27 8.06 -10.66
CA GLY A 23 4.37 8.69 -11.40
C GLY A 23 4.14 10.16 -11.75
N ARG A 24 2.87 10.59 -11.90
CA ARG A 24 2.54 12.02 -12.13
C ARG A 24 2.34 12.82 -10.84
N LEU A 25 1.77 12.19 -9.82
CA LEU A 25 1.32 12.86 -8.60
C LEU A 25 2.38 12.85 -7.49
N SER A 26 3.25 11.83 -7.46
CA SER A 26 4.37 11.72 -6.51
C SER A 26 5.41 12.81 -6.70
N ASP A 27 5.55 13.33 -7.92
CA ASP A 27 6.52 14.39 -8.22
C ASP A 27 6.04 15.74 -7.70
N ARG A 28 4.72 15.93 -7.61
CA ARG A 28 4.11 17.20 -7.19
C ARG A 28 3.69 17.21 -5.73
N ARG A 29 3.05 16.15 -5.25
CA ARG A 29 2.41 16.08 -3.92
C ARG A 29 2.47 14.66 -3.32
N PRO A 30 3.67 14.09 -3.10
CA PRO A 30 3.80 12.72 -2.62
C PRO A 30 3.20 12.52 -1.22
N HIS A 31 3.27 13.55 -0.37
CA HIS A 31 2.68 13.52 0.97
C HIS A 31 1.16 13.35 0.94
N LEU A 32 0.45 13.96 -0.02
CA LEU A 32 -1.00 13.80 -0.15
C LEU A 32 -1.36 12.38 -0.58
N VAL A 33 -0.60 11.79 -1.50
CA VAL A 33 -0.84 10.41 -1.95
C VAL A 33 -0.75 9.45 -0.78
N VAL A 34 0.27 9.58 0.07
CA VAL A 34 0.44 8.72 1.24
C VAL A 34 -0.61 9.03 2.32
N ALA A 35 -0.85 10.30 2.63
CA ALA A 35 -1.76 10.73 3.68
C ALA A 35 -3.23 10.36 3.39
N VAL A 36 -3.64 10.37 2.13
CA VAL A 36 -5.00 9.99 1.71
C VAL A 36 -5.07 8.51 1.35
N GLY A 37 -4.07 8.00 0.63
CA GLY A 37 -4.05 6.63 0.15
C GLY A 37 -3.97 5.60 1.27
N GLY A 38 -3.18 5.86 2.33
CA GLY A 38 -3.05 4.95 3.46
C GLY A 38 -4.38 4.69 4.19
N PRO A 39 -5.08 5.73 4.70
CA PRO A 39 -6.41 5.59 5.29
C PRO A 39 -7.43 5.01 4.30
N SER A 40 -7.39 5.43 3.03
CA SER A 40 -8.27 4.87 1.99
C SER A 40 -8.05 3.37 1.78
N ALA A 41 -6.80 2.88 1.86
CA ALA A 41 -6.48 1.46 1.77
C ALA A 41 -7.02 0.69 2.98
N LEU A 42 -6.90 1.24 4.20
CA LEU A 42 -7.49 0.62 5.40
C LEU A 42 -9.01 0.47 5.26
N ILE A 43 -9.68 1.54 4.83
CA ILE A 43 -11.12 1.54 4.56
C ILE A 43 -11.45 0.53 3.46
N GLY A 44 -10.70 0.52 2.37
CA GLY A 44 -10.93 -0.36 1.23
C GLY A 44 -10.78 -1.85 1.57
N TRP A 45 -9.74 -2.24 2.31
CA TRP A 45 -9.55 -3.63 2.75
C TRP A 45 -10.65 -4.07 3.72
N SER A 46 -11.03 -3.20 4.65
CA SER A 46 -12.15 -3.46 5.56
C SER A 46 -13.48 -3.58 4.81
N ALA A 47 -13.73 -2.70 3.86
CA ALA A 47 -14.92 -2.75 3.00
C ALA A 47 -14.96 -4.02 2.15
N LEU A 48 -13.81 -4.45 1.60
CA LEU A 48 -13.73 -5.68 0.83
C LEU A 48 -14.01 -6.90 1.71
N ALA A 49 -13.52 -6.92 2.96
CA ALA A 49 -13.84 -7.98 3.91
C ALA A 49 -15.34 -8.05 4.24
N LEU A 50 -16.01 -6.90 4.35
CA LEU A 50 -17.43 -6.81 4.70
C LEU A 50 -18.37 -7.06 3.52
N LEU A 51 -17.95 -6.76 2.29
CA LEU A 51 -18.77 -6.84 1.07
C LEU A 51 -18.33 -7.98 0.12
N ALA A 52 -17.51 -8.92 0.59
CA ALA A 52 -16.97 -10.01 -0.23
C ALA A 52 -18.06 -10.91 -0.84
N ASP A 53 -19.23 -11.00 -0.20
CA ASP A 53 -20.41 -11.75 -0.66
C ASP A 53 -21.12 -11.07 -1.85
N ARG A 54 -20.76 -9.84 -2.20
CA ARG A 54 -21.38 -9.06 -3.28
C ARG A 54 -20.42 -8.95 -4.47
N PRO A 55 -20.59 -9.78 -5.54
CA PRO A 55 -19.72 -9.76 -6.70
C PRO A 55 -19.43 -8.38 -7.31
N PRO A 56 -20.42 -7.47 -7.52
CA PRO A 56 -20.12 -6.16 -8.10
C PRO A 56 -19.26 -5.30 -7.17
N ALA A 57 -19.48 -5.37 -5.86
CA ALA A 57 -18.68 -4.63 -4.88
C ALA A 57 -17.26 -5.19 -4.80
N LEU A 58 -17.12 -6.52 -4.78
CA LEU A 58 -15.82 -7.21 -4.81
C LEU A 58 -15.00 -6.78 -6.03
N LEU A 59 -15.58 -6.84 -7.23
CA LEU A 59 -14.86 -6.48 -8.46
C LEU A 59 -14.45 -5.00 -8.48
N ALA A 60 -15.32 -4.09 -8.05
CA ALA A 60 -15.00 -2.67 -7.94
C ALA A 60 -13.89 -2.42 -6.91
N LEU A 61 -13.96 -3.05 -5.74
CA LEU A 61 -12.97 -2.90 -4.67
C LEU A 61 -11.62 -3.50 -5.04
N VAL A 62 -11.58 -4.64 -5.76
CA VAL A 62 -10.34 -5.23 -6.28
C VAL A 62 -9.64 -4.27 -7.24
N PHE A 63 -10.38 -3.62 -8.14
CA PHE A 63 -9.83 -2.58 -9.01
C PHE A 63 -9.28 -1.39 -8.20
N VAL A 64 -10.09 -0.85 -7.27
CA VAL A 64 -9.72 0.31 -6.46
C VAL A 64 -8.51 0.02 -5.56
N LEU A 65 -8.48 -1.13 -4.89
CA LEU A 65 -7.38 -1.55 -4.04
C LEU A 65 -6.11 -1.84 -4.84
N GLY A 66 -6.21 -2.38 -6.06
CA GLY A 66 -5.08 -2.48 -6.98
C GLY A 66 -4.50 -1.09 -7.27
N ALA A 67 -5.35 -0.13 -7.65
CA ALA A 67 -4.91 1.24 -7.90
C ALA A 67 -4.27 1.91 -6.69
N LEU A 68 -4.91 1.82 -5.52
CA LEU A 68 -4.39 2.41 -4.28
C LEU A 68 -3.05 1.79 -3.86
N SER A 69 -2.94 0.46 -3.89
CA SER A 69 -1.75 -0.26 -3.43
C SER A 69 -0.54 0.08 -4.29
N PHE A 70 -0.71 0.12 -5.62
CA PHE A 70 0.38 0.47 -6.52
C PHE A 70 0.68 1.97 -6.54
N ALA A 71 -0.31 2.82 -6.33
CA ALA A 71 -0.06 4.26 -6.19
C ALA A 71 0.77 4.57 -4.93
N LEU A 72 0.42 3.95 -3.80
CA LEU A 72 1.18 4.03 -2.55
C LEU A 72 2.59 3.45 -2.71
N GLY A 73 2.70 2.23 -3.25
CA GLY A 73 3.97 1.55 -3.45
C GLY A 73 4.92 2.37 -4.32
N GLY A 74 4.46 2.82 -5.51
CA GLY A 74 5.25 3.66 -6.40
C GLY A 74 5.70 4.97 -5.75
N THR A 75 4.79 5.66 -5.04
CA THR A 75 5.13 6.90 -4.33
C THR A 75 6.18 6.66 -3.24
N LEU A 76 6.05 5.57 -2.46
CA LEU A 76 6.99 5.24 -1.39
C LEU A 76 8.38 4.88 -1.94
N ILE A 77 8.46 4.10 -3.02
CA ILE A 77 9.74 3.81 -3.71
C ILE A 77 10.41 5.12 -4.12
N THR A 78 9.68 6.00 -4.82
CA THR A 78 10.21 7.30 -5.26
C THR A 78 10.70 8.12 -4.07
N ARG A 79 9.99 8.11 -2.94
CA ARG A 79 10.40 8.81 -1.71
C ARG A 79 11.67 8.23 -1.10
N VAL A 80 11.82 6.90 -1.06
CA VAL A 80 13.06 6.27 -0.61
C VAL A 80 14.23 6.69 -1.49
N LEU A 81 14.04 6.71 -2.82
CA LEU A 81 15.08 7.14 -3.76
C LEU A 81 15.51 8.60 -3.54
N TYR A 82 14.55 9.51 -3.33
CA TYR A 82 14.85 10.92 -3.07
C TYR A 82 15.54 11.14 -1.71
N GLU A 83 15.10 10.48 -0.64
CA GLU A 83 15.71 10.67 0.68
C GLU A 83 17.10 10.01 0.79
N ALA A 84 17.35 8.96 0.02
CA ALA A 84 18.66 8.30 -0.05
C ALA A 84 19.57 8.87 -1.17
N ALA A 85 19.37 10.12 -1.60
CA ALA A 85 20.19 10.76 -2.63
C ALA A 85 21.69 10.79 -2.29
N GLY A 86 22.05 10.82 -1.00
CA GLY A 86 23.44 10.74 -0.53
C GLY A 86 24.06 9.34 -0.57
N ALA A 87 23.28 8.28 -0.85
CA ALA A 87 23.75 6.91 -0.98
C ALA A 87 23.00 6.17 -2.12
N PRO A 88 23.19 6.56 -3.40
CA PRO A 88 22.37 6.09 -4.53
C PRO A 88 22.40 4.57 -4.74
N THR A 89 23.52 3.93 -4.44
CA THR A 89 23.69 2.47 -4.55
C THR A 89 22.85 1.70 -3.53
N MET A 90 22.54 2.32 -2.37
CA MET A 90 21.72 1.72 -1.31
C MET A 90 20.25 2.10 -1.40
N ALA A 91 19.92 3.19 -2.09
CA ALA A 91 18.55 3.69 -2.21
C ALA A 91 17.60 2.64 -2.81
N GLY A 92 17.97 2.07 -3.96
CA GLY A 92 17.19 1.04 -4.63
C GLY A 92 17.15 -0.29 -3.88
N SER A 93 18.23 -0.64 -3.17
CA SER A 93 18.33 -1.90 -2.43
C SER A 93 17.38 -1.92 -1.23
N TYR A 94 17.28 -0.83 -0.46
CA TYR A 94 16.33 -0.74 0.66
C TYR A 94 14.87 -0.81 0.21
N ALA A 95 14.50 -0.08 -0.86
CA ALA A 95 13.13 -0.13 -1.39
C ALA A 95 12.77 -1.55 -1.87
N THR A 96 13.70 -2.20 -2.60
CA THR A 96 13.50 -3.56 -3.11
C THR A 96 13.43 -4.58 -1.98
N ALA A 97 14.32 -4.48 -0.99
CA ALA A 97 14.31 -5.36 0.17
C ALA A 97 13.00 -5.24 0.96
N ALA A 98 12.50 -4.02 1.19
CA ALA A 98 11.23 -3.79 1.85
C ALA A 98 10.04 -4.40 1.08
N LEU A 99 9.98 -4.23 -0.24
CA LEU A 99 8.93 -4.83 -1.06
C LEU A 99 8.99 -6.36 -1.08
N ASN A 100 10.18 -6.94 -1.20
CA ASN A 100 10.36 -8.40 -1.14
C ASN A 100 9.99 -8.97 0.23
N ALA A 101 10.35 -8.27 1.31
CA ALA A 101 9.94 -8.66 2.66
C ALA A 101 8.42 -8.63 2.80
N GLY A 102 7.75 -7.58 2.30
CA GLY A 102 6.29 -7.51 2.27
C GLY A 102 5.64 -8.61 1.43
N ALA A 103 6.18 -8.87 0.23
CA ALA A 103 5.68 -9.91 -0.68
C ALA A 103 5.86 -11.34 -0.12
N ALA A 104 6.85 -11.56 0.74
CA ALA A 104 7.03 -12.82 1.44
C ALA A 104 6.15 -12.93 2.69
N VAL A 105 6.22 -11.93 3.59
CA VAL A 105 5.55 -11.97 4.90
C VAL A 105 4.04 -11.81 4.77
N GLY A 106 3.57 -10.98 3.83
CA GLY A 106 2.13 -10.69 3.64
C GLY A 106 1.30 -11.94 3.35
N PRO A 107 1.60 -12.71 2.29
CA PRO A 107 0.91 -13.95 1.99
C PRO A 107 1.05 -15.02 3.08
N LEU A 108 2.19 -15.10 3.77
CA LEU A 108 2.37 -16.04 4.90
C LEU A 108 1.43 -15.69 6.07
N ALA A 109 1.37 -14.42 6.45
CA ALA A 109 0.47 -13.95 7.50
C ALA A 109 -1.00 -14.14 7.09
N ALA A 110 -1.36 -13.78 5.86
CA ALA A 110 -2.71 -13.94 5.34
C ALA A 110 -3.13 -15.42 5.26
N GLY A 111 -2.24 -16.28 4.75
CA GLY A 111 -2.48 -17.72 4.63
C GLY A 111 -2.70 -18.39 5.99
N ALA A 112 -1.99 -17.96 7.03
CA ALA A 112 -2.18 -18.48 8.39
C ALA A 112 -3.58 -18.23 8.96
N THR A 113 -4.32 -17.23 8.44
CA THR A 113 -5.67 -16.91 8.91
C THR A 113 -6.78 -17.72 8.23
N LEU A 114 -6.49 -18.41 7.12
CA LEU A 114 -7.49 -19.18 6.37
C LEU A 114 -8.13 -20.32 7.18
N GLY A 115 -7.36 -20.96 8.07
CA GLY A 115 -7.85 -22.01 8.96
C GLY A 115 -8.54 -21.50 10.24
N GLY A 116 -8.61 -20.17 10.41
CA GLY A 116 -9.18 -19.53 11.59
C GLY A 116 -10.69 -19.25 11.48
N PRO A 117 -11.28 -18.62 12.50
CA PRO A 117 -12.71 -18.33 12.55
C PRO A 117 -13.19 -17.34 11.47
N ALA A 118 -12.28 -16.56 10.87
CA ALA A 118 -12.59 -15.66 9.75
C ALA A 118 -12.63 -16.38 8.38
N GLY A 119 -12.16 -17.63 8.30
CA GLY A 119 -12.14 -18.43 7.08
C GLY A 119 -11.53 -17.70 5.89
N GLU A 120 -12.23 -17.73 4.76
CA GLU A 120 -11.82 -17.10 3.49
C GLU A 120 -11.67 -15.57 3.57
N LEU A 121 -12.27 -14.91 4.58
CA LEU A 121 -12.12 -13.47 4.81
C LEU A 121 -10.88 -13.12 5.63
N GLY A 122 -10.24 -14.11 6.25
CA GLY A 122 -9.03 -13.93 7.07
C GLY A 122 -7.93 -13.12 6.36
N PRO A 123 -7.58 -13.44 5.10
CA PRO A 123 -6.63 -12.66 4.32
C PRO A 123 -6.99 -11.17 4.18
N LEU A 124 -8.27 -10.85 4.01
CA LEU A 124 -8.74 -9.47 3.82
C LEU A 124 -8.59 -8.66 5.12
N TRP A 125 -8.95 -9.26 6.25
CA TRP A 125 -8.74 -8.67 7.58
C TRP A 125 -7.26 -8.54 7.93
N THR A 126 -6.43 -9.51 7.51
CA THR A 126 -4.98 -9.44 7.69
C THR A 126 -4.40 -8.23 6.95
N SER A 127 -4.80 -8.00 5.70
CA SER A 127 -4.40 -6.81 4.95
C SER A 127 -4.83 -5.52 5.63
N ALA A 128 -6.08 -5.43 6.10
CA ALA A 128 -6.56 -4.27 6.84
C ALA A 128 -5.73 -4.02 8.12
N PHE A 129 -5.44 -5.09 8.88
CA PHE A 129 -4.62 -5.01 10.09
C PHE A 129 -3.19 -4.56 9.80
N LEU A 130 -2.54 -5.08 8.76
CA LEU A 130 -1.18 -4.66 8.35
C LEU A 130 -1.14 -3.18 7.94
N VAL A 131 -2.16 -2.69 7.22
CA VAL A 131 -2.27 -1.27 6.90
C VAL A 131 -2.48 -0.44 8.17
N LEU A 132 -3.34 -0.89 9.10
CA LEU A 132 -3.53 -0.21 10.39
C LEU A 132 -2.21 -0.11 11.17
N VAL A 133 -1.46 -1.20 11.30
CA VAL A 133 -0.14 -1.21 11.93
C VAL A 133 0.81 -0.23 11.24
N THR A 134 0.82 -0.21 9.90
CA THR A 134 1.63 0.73 9.13
C THR A 134 1.27 2.18 9.45
N LEU A 135 -0.02 2.51 9.51
CA LEU A 135 -0.48 3.86 9.85
C LEU A 135 -0.12 4.25 11.29
N LEU A 136 -0.27 3.34 12.25
CA LEU A 136 0.09 3.57 13.65
C LEU A 136 1.59 3.79 13.85
N VAL A 137 2.43 3.14 13.05
CA VAL A 137 3.90 3.33 13.08
C VAL A 137 4.30 4.61 12.34
N ALA A 138 3.74 4.86 11.15
CA ALA A 138 4.13 5.98 10.30
C ALA A 138 3.70 7.35 10.86
N TYR A 139 2.51 7.43 11.48
CA TYR A 139 1.96 8.68 12.01
C TYR A 139 2.84 9.37 13.08
N PRO A 140 3.34 8.69 14.12
CA PRO A 140 4.24 9.31 15.09
C PRO A 140 5.61 9.64 14.48
N LEU A 141 6.13 8.78 13.59
CA LEU A 141 7.44 8.98 12.95
C LEU A 141 7.46 10.17 11.98
N ARG A 142 6.29 10.61 11.47
CA ARG A 142 6.22 11.78 10.57
C ARG A 142 6.88 13.02 11.17
N ALA A 143 6.68 13.27 12.46
CA ALA A 143 7.14 14.48 13.13
C ALA A 143 8.67 14.47 13.31
N ALA A 144 9.24 13.30 13.65
CA ALA A 144 10.68 13.10 13.76
C ALA A 144 11.39 13.29 12.41
N LEU A 145 10.77 12.82 11.32
CA LEU A 145 11.31 12.93 9.96
C LEU A 145 11.19 14.35 9.37
N THR A 146 10.21 15.14 9.80
CA THR A 146 10.04 16.54 9.35
C THR A 146 10.75 17.57 10.25
N GLY A 147 10.95 17.27 11.53
CA GLY A 147 11.50 18.21 12.51
C GLY A 147 12.99 18.51 12.35
N GLY A 148 13.81 17.54 11.93
CA GLY A 148 15.26 17.72 11.77
C GLY A 148 15.66 18.74 10.70
N ARG A 149 14.82 18.93 9.66
CA ARG A 149 15.06 19.91 8.58
C ARG A 149 14.88 21.37 9.01
N ALA A 150 14.12 21.65 10.08
CA ALA A 150 13.92 23.01 10.57
C ALA A 150 15.11 23.52 11.40
N ASP A 151 15.73 22.64 12.19
CA ASP A 151 16.92 22.96 13.00
C ASP A 151 18.19 23.16 12.16
N GLU A 152 18.28 22.49 11.00
CA GLU A 152 19.42 22.59 10.09
C GLU A 152 19.35 23.82 9.16
N ALA A 153 18.13 24.34 8.89
CA ALA A 153 17.94 25.57 8.13
C ALA A 153 18.11 26.86 8.97
N LEU A 154 18.20 26.73 10.30
CA LEU A 154 18.40 27.82 11.25
C LEU A 154 19.87 27.94 11.72
N ARG A 155 20.77 27.09 11.21
CA ARG A 155 22.23 27.13 11.47
C ARG A 155 22.98 27.54 10.20
#